data_AF-A0A7S2KTG4-F1
#
_entry.id   AF-A0A7S2KTG4-F1
#
_cell.length_a   1.000
_cell.length_b   1.000
_cell.length_c   1.000
_cell.angle_alpha   90.00
_cell.angle_beta   90.00
_cell.angle_gamma   90.00
#
_symmetry.space_group_name_H-M   'P 1'
#
loop_
_entity.id
_entity.type
_entity.pdbx_description
1 polymer ?
#
loop_
_entity_poly.entity_id
_entity_poly.type
_entity_poly.pdbx_seq_one_letter_code
_entity_poly.pdbx_strand_id
1 'polypeptide(L)'
;DIANMIYETCQSIITENKANKDFQNFEFELIRFTSMTSPFSEEEFESLTEQELTDKLYDIITSHYKEKAERNAALTYPVIKNVYENEGDKYERIVVPFTDGVKQLQVATNLKEAYETQGKSLARDFEKNITLAIIDENWKDHLRKMDDLKHSVQNASYEQKDPLLIYKFEAFELFKVTIDKVNREVLSFLFKGELPNREQTQISEAREQKREKLNLQKDEVQNSTQQAIANSRQQQQAPVETIVR
;
A
#
# COMPACT_ATOMS: atom_id res chain seq x y z
N ASP A 1 6.65 4.47 -9.06
CA ASP A 1 6.07 4.37 -10.42
C ASP A 1 5.46 2.99 -10.55
N ILE A 2 4.30 2.85 -11.20
CA ILE A 2 3.61 1.55 -11.34
C ILE A 2 4.46 0.57 -12.13
N ALA A 3 5.22 1.03 -13.13
CA ALA A 3 6.16 0.20 -13.86
C ALA A 3 7.15 -0.51 -12.92
N ASN A 4 7.75 0.22 -11.98
CA ASN A 4 8.66 -0.37 -11.00
C ASN A 4 7.93 -1.34 -10.06
N MET A 5 6.70 -1.02 -9.64
CA MET A 5 5.90 -1.93 -8.81
C MET A 5 5.66 -3.25 -9.54
N ILE A 6 5.29 -3.20 -10.83
CA ILE A 6 5.08 -4.41 -11.65
C ILE A 6 6.39 -5.21 -11.70
N TYR A 7 7.52 -4.57 -12.02
CA TYR A 7 8.80 -5.26 -12.12
C TYR A 7 9.22 -5.91 -10.79
N GLU A 8 9.18 -5.16 -9.69
CA GLU A 8 9.53 -5.64 -8.35
C GLU A 8 8.62 -6.80 -7.92
N THR A 9 7.31 -6.72 -8.19
CA THR A 9 6.38 -7.81 -7.89
C THR A 9 6.62 -9.03 -8.77
N CYS A 10 6.91 -8.87 -10.07
CA CYS A 10 7.29 -10.00 -10.93
C CYS A 10 8.54 -10.71 -10.41
N GLN A 11 9.56 -9.93 -10.07
CA GLN A 11 10.82 -10.43 -9.54
C GLN A 11 10.58 -11.19 -8.22
N SER A 12 9.84 -10.58 -7.29
CA SER A 12 9.49 -11.16 -5.98
C SER A 12 8.81 -12.52 -6.15
N ILE A 13 7.78 -12.59 -7.00
CA ILE A 13 7.03 -13.82 -7.28
C ILE A 13 7.91 -14.90 -7.91
N ILE A 14 8.75 -14.54 -8.88
CA ILE A 14 9.63 -15.50 -9.56
C ILE A 14 10.68 -16.03 -8.60
N THR A 15 11.38 -15.17 -7.87
CA THR A 15 12.44 -15.56 -6.93
C THR A 15 11.88 -16.46 -5.83
N GLU A 16 10.72 -16.13 -5.24
CA GLU A 16 10.07 -16.94 -4.21
C GLU A 16 9.69 -18.33 -4.72
N ASN A 17 9.07 -18.42 -5.90
CA ASN A 17 8.55 -19.68 -6.42
C ASN A 17 9.63 -20.55 -7.06
N LYS A 18 10.62 -19.95 -7.74
CA LYS A 18 11.71 -20.69 -8.36
C LYS A 18 12.66 -21.29 -7.33
N ALA A 19 12.93 -20.58 -6.22
CA ALA A 19 13.71 -21.12 -5.12
C ALA A 19 13.08 -22.39 -4.51
N ASN A 20 11.74 -22.46 -4.51
CA ASN A 20 10.99 -23.60 -3.99
C ASN A 20 10.61 -24.64 -5.06
N LYS A 21 10.91 -24.39 -6.34
CA LYS A 21 10.42 -25.19 -7.49
C LYS A 21 8.91 -25.38 -7.51
N ASP A 22 8.17 -24.34 -7.10
CA ASP A 22 6.72 -24.39 -6.98
C ASP A 22 6.04 -23.64 -8.12
N PHE A 23 5.97 -24.30 -9.29
CA PHE A 23 5.33 -23.72 -10.46
C PHE A 23 3.81 -23.52 -10.27
N GLN A 24 3.15 -24.41 -9.53
CA GLN A 24 1.72 -24.30 -9.27
C GLN A 24 1.40 -23.06 -8.43
N ASN A 25 2.20 -22.78 -7.40
CA ASN A 25 2.02 -21.57 -6.61
C ASN A 25 2.35 -20.31 -7.43
N PHE A 26 3.34 -20.34 -8.32
CA PHE A 26 3.59 -19.26 -9.28
C PHE A 26 2.35 -18.96 -10.13
N GLU A 27 1.71 -19.98 -10.70
CA GLU A 27 0.47 -19.79 -11.49
C GLU A 27 -0.65 -19.20 -10.63
N PHE A 28 -0.84 -19.74 -9.43
CA PHE A 28 -1.87 -19.28 -8.51
C PHE A 28 -1.67 -17.82 -8.12
N GLU A 29 -0.44 -17.42 -7.79
CA GLU A 29 -0.12 -16.03 -7.48
C GLU A 29 -0.41 -15.12 -8.66
N LEU A 30 0.03 -15.49 -9.87
CA LEU A 30 -0.19 -14.71 -11.08
C LEU A 30 -1.68 -14.47 -11.36
N ILE A 31 -2.50 -15.52 -11.27
CA ILE A 31 -3.96 -15.40 -11.39
C ILE A 31 -4.50 -14.49 -10.29
N ARG A 32 -4.03 -14.66 -9.06
CA ARG A 32 -4.52 -13.88 -7.93
C ARG A 32 -4.21 -12.39 -8.08
N PHE A 33 -3.08 -11.96 -8.65
CA PHE A 33 -2.77 -10.52 -8.75
C PHE A 33 -3.09 -9.89 -10.10
N THR A 34 -2.96 -10.61 -11.23
CA THR A 34 -3.24 -10.07 -12.57
C THR A 34 -4.56 -10.54 -13.18
N SER A 35 -5.15 -11.60 -12.65
CA SER A 35 -6.24 -12.35 -13.31
C SER A 35 -5.82 -13.01 -14.64
N MET A 36 -4.52 -13.24 -14.85
CA MET A 36 -3.97 -13.98 -15.99
C MET A 36 -3.40 -15.33 -15.56
N THR A 37 -3.42 -16.30 -16.47
CA THR A 37 -2.68 -17.56 -16.34
C THR A 37 -1.19 -17.34 -16.63
N SER A 38 -0.35 -18.30 -16.22
CA SER A 38 1.08 -18.27 -16.57
C SER A 38 1.27 -18.20 -18.10
N PRO A 39 2.13 -17.30 -18.59
CA PRO A 39 2.56 -17.31 -19.98
C PRO A 39 3.67 -18.32 -20.26
N PHE A 40 4.24 -18.93 -19.22
CA PHE A 40 5.35 -19.88 -19.30
C PHE A 40 4.86 -21.30 -19.06
N SER A 41 5.49 -22.28 -19.71
CA SER A 41 5.37 -23.68 -19.29
C SER A 41 6.21 -23.96 -18.04
N GLU A 42 5.93 -25.07 -17.35
CA GLU A 42 6.73 -25.54 -16.22
C GLU A 42 8.20 -25.77 -16.63
N GLU A 43 8.43 -26.32 -17.83
CA GLU A 43 9.77 -26.55 -18.39
C GLU A 43 10.54 -25.24 -18.62
N GLU A 44 9.85 -24.21 -19.13
CA GLU A 44 10.43 -22.87 -19.31
C GLU A 44 10.73 -22.22 -17.96
N PHE A 45 9.83 -22.36 -16.99
CA PHE A 45 10.00 -21.84 -15.63
C PHE A 45 11.19 -22.47 -14.92
N GLU A 46 11.46 -23.77 -15.12
CA GLU A 46 12.63 -24.43 -14.54
C GLU A 46 13.93 -24.02 -15.24
N SER A 47 13.94 -24.00 -16.58
CA SER A 47 15.15 -23.86 -17.39
C SER A 47 15.70 -22.43 -17.48
N LEU A 48 14.84 -21.41 -17.57
CA LEU A 48 15.24 -20.02 -17.74
C LEU A 48 15.78 -19.42 -16.44
N THR A 49 16.63 -18.40 -16.53
CA THR A 49 17.10 -17.69 -15.32
C THR A 49 16.00 -16.83 -14.69
N GLU A 50 16.12 -16.50 -13.41
CA GLU A 50 15.18 -15.61 -12.71
C GLU A 50 15.03 -14.26 -13.41
N GLN A 51 16.15 -13.71 -13.91
CA GLN A 51 16.17 -12.44 -14.60
C GLN A 51 15.43 -12.51 -15.94
N GLU A 52 15.69 -13.54 -16.75
CA GLU A 52 15.00 -13.72 -18.04
C GLU A 52 13.50 -13.93 -17.87
N LEU A 53 13.08 -14.69 -16.85
CA LEU A 53 11.67 -14.86 -16.52
C LEU A 53 11.04 -13.53 -16.09
N THR A 54 11.76 -12.75 -15.28
CA THR A 54 11.29 -11.46 -14.76
C THR A 54 11.07 -10.47 -15.89
N ASP A 55 12.05 -10.31 -16.78
CA ASP A 55 11.97 -9.38 -17.92
C ASP A 55 10.80 -9.76 -18.85
N LYS A 56 10.68 -11.06 -19.20
CA LYS A 56 9.57 -11.55 -20.04
C LYS A 56 8.21 -11.33 -19.38
N LEU A 57 8.09 -11.66 -18.10
CA LEU A 57 6.83 -11.54 -17.37
C LEU A 57 6.43 -10.07 -17.23
N TYR A 58 7.39 -9.20 -16.94
CA TYR A 58 7.20 -7.76 -16.85
C TYR A 58 6.62 -7.18 -18.14
N ASP A 59 7.17 -7.54 -19.31
CA ASP A 59 6.69 -7.06 -20.61
C ASP A 59 5.25 -7.50 -20.89
N ILE A 60 4.94 -8.76 -20.59
CA ILE A 60 3.60 -9.35 -20.79
C ILE A 60 2.58 -8.65 -19.87
N ILE A 61 2.88 -8.54 -18.58
CA ILE A 61 1.98 -7.94 -17.60
C ILE A 61 1.79 -6.45 -17.87
N THR A 62 2.85 -5.73 -18.24
CA THR A 62 2.77 -4.31 -18.60
C THR A 62 1.88 -4.10 -19.82
N SER A 63 1.98 -4.98 -20.82
CA SER A 63 1.12 -4.93 -22.01
C SER A 63 -0.33 -5.22 -21.65
N HIS A 64 -0.58 -6.27 -20.85
CA HIS A 64 -1.92 -6.60 -20.37
C HIS A 64 -2.55 -5.47 -19.56
N TYR A 65 -1.77 -4.82 -18.70
CA TYR A 65 -2.20 -3.68 -17.91
C TYR A 65 -2.67 -2.51 -18.77
N LYS A 66 -1.88 -2.16 -19.80
CA LYS A 66 -2.22 -1.08 -20.74
C LYS A 66 -3.51 -1.38 -21.50
N GLU A 67 -3.66 -2.59 -22.03
CA GLU A 67 -4.87 -3.00 -22.74
C GLU A 67 -6.11 -2.95 -21.84
N LYS A 68 -5.97 -3.39 -20.58
CA LYS A 68 -7.04 -3.28 -19.58
C LYS A 68 -7.40 -1.82 -19.29
N ALA A 69 -6.40 -0.96 -19.08
CA ALA A 69 -6.63 0.46 -18.81
C ALA A 69 -7.37 1.15 -19.96
N GLU A 70 -6.99 0.87 -21.20
CA GLU A 70 -7.68 1.39 -22.40
C GLU A 70 -9.12 0.88 -22.50
N ARG A 71 -9.34 -0.41 -22.26
CA ARG A 71 -10.68 -1.02 -22.26
C ARG A 71 -11.58 -0.39 -21.20
N ASN A 72 -11.07 -0.21 -19.99
CA ASN A 72 -11.80 0.42 -18.90
C ASN A 72 -12.15 1.88 -19.21
N ALA A 73 -11.21 2.65 -19.78
CA ALA A 73 -11.48 4.01 -20.23
C ALA A 73 -12.60 4.06 -21.28
N ALA A 74 -12.57 3.15 -22.27
CA ALA A 74 -13.59 3.06 -23.31
C ALA A 74 -14.98 2.69 -22.76
N LEU A 75 -15.06 1.76 -21.80
CA LEU A 75 -16.33 1.36 -21.17
C LEU A 75 -16.95 2.47 -20.33
N THR A 76 -16.14 3.31 -19.71
CA THR A 76 -16.62 4.36 -18.80
C THR A 76 -16.83 5.70 -19.49
N TYR A 77 -16.20 5.93 -20.65
CA TYR A 77 -16.37 7.15 -21.41
C TYR A 77 -17.84 7.52 -21.70
N PRO A 78 -18.75 6.59 -22.07
CA PRO A 78 -20.17 6.92 -22.25
C PRO A 78 -20.83 7.52 -21.00
N VAL A 79 -20.40 7.10 -19.81
CA VAL A 79 -20.92 7.62 -18.53
C VAL A 79 -20.37 9.03 -18.29
N ILE A 80 -19.07 9.22 -18.45
CA ILE A 80 -18.42 10.53 -18.33
C ILE A 80 -19.01 11.53 -19.32
N LYS A 81 -19.19 11.11 -20.57
CA LYS A 81 -19.80 11.91 -21.64
C LYS A 81 -21.21 12.35 -21.27
N ASN A 82 -22.04 11.43 -20.79
CA ASN A 82 -23.41 11.76 -20.39
C ASN A 82 -23.45 12.76 -19.22
N VAL A 83 -22.59 12.58 -18.21
CA VAL A 83 -22.50 13.50 -17.07
C VAL A 83 -21.99 14.88 -17.51
N TYR A 84 -20.97 14.94 -18.37
CA TYR A 84 -20.46 16.21 -18.87
C TYR A 84 -21.46 16.96 -19.75
N GLU A 85 -22.16 16.26 -20.65
CA GLU A 85 -23.12 16.90 -21.57
C GLU A 85 -24.40 17.38 -20.86
N ASN A 86 -24.82 16.72 -19.77
CA ASN A 86 -26.04 17.08 -19.04
C ASN A 86 -25.80 17.96 -17.81
N GLU A 87 -24.65 17.80 -17.16
CA GLU A 87 -24.35 18.40 -15.85
C GLU A 87 -22.96 19.08 -15.78
N GLY A 88 -22.25 19.22 -16.91
CA GLY A 88 -20.90 19.78 -16.96
C GLY A 88 -20.76 21.21 -16.45
N ASP A 89 -21.82 22.02 -16.52
CA ASP A 89 -21.86 23.39 -15.98
C ASP A 89 -22.05 23.43 -14.46
N LYS A 90 -22.47 22.32 -13.84
CA LYS A 90 -22.74 22.25 -12.40
C LYS A 90 -21.53 21.80 -11.59
N TYR A 91 -20.70 20.92 -12.15
CA TYR A 91 -19.64 20.25 -11.40
C TYR A 91 -18.31 20.23 -12.16
N GLU A 92 -17.26 20.76 -11.54
CA GLU A 92 -15.89 20.68 -12.07
C GLU A 92 -15.25 19.29 -11.79
N ARG A 93 -15.58 18.70 -10.63
CA ARG A 93 -15.04 17.43 -10.17
C ARG A 93 -16.15 16.45 -9.81
N ILE A 94 -15.98 15.20 -10.23
CA ILE A 94 -16.90 14.10 -9.94
C ILE A 94 -16.21 13.02 -9.14
N VAL A 95 -16.97 12.30 -8.31
CA VAL A 95 -16.49 11.08 -7.64
C VAL A 95 -16.95 9.87 -8.41
N VAL A 96 -16.00 9.03 -8.74
CA VAL A 96 -16.24 7.72 -9.33
C VAL A 96 -15.87 6.66 -8.29
N PRO A 97 -16.83 5.86 -7.81
CA PRO A 97 -16.51 4.71 -6.98
C PRO A 97 -15.90 3.60 -7.82
N PHE A 98 -14.83 2.97 -7.35
CA PHE A 98 -14.20 1.79 -7.93
C PHE A 98 -14.22 0.66 -6.91
N THR A 99 -14.29 -0.58 -7.37
CA THR A 99 -14.22 -1.77 -6.52
C THR A 99 -13.40 -2.86 -7.17
N ASP A 100 -12.64 -3.60 -6.37
CA ASP A 100 -11.98 -4.86 -6.76
C ASP A 100 -12.75 -6.10 -6.27
N GLY A 101 -13.99 -5.90 -5.79
CA GLY A 101 -14.84 -6.92 -5.17
C GLY A 101 -14.67 -7.03 -3.65
N VAL A 102 -13.60 -6.47 -3.09
CA VAL A 102 -13.31 -6.53 -1.63
C VAL A 102 -13.30 -5.14 -1.01
N LYS A 103 -12.63 -4.18 -1.65
CA LYS A 103 -12.47 -2.80 -1.23
C LYS A 103 -13.19 -1.89 -2.23
N GLN A 104 -13.86 -0.87 -1.71
CA GLN A 104 -14.46 0.19 -2.52
C GLN A 104 -13.75 1.51 -2.24
N LEU A 105 -13.26 2.17 -3.28
CA LEU A 105 -12.53 3.44 -3.18
C LEU A 105 -13.17 4.50 -4.07
N GLN A 106 -13.31 5.70 -3.52
CA GLN A 106 -13.91 6.85 -4.20
C GLN A 106 -12.80 7.71 -4.79
N VAL A 107 -12.81 7.87 -6.11
CA VAL A 107 -11.78 8.64 -6.84
C VAL A 107 -12.40 9.92 -7.37
N ALA A 108 -11.82 11.05 -6.95
CA ALA A 108 -12.24 12.36 -7.43
C ALA A 108 -11.43 12.78 -8.67
N THR A 109 -12.08 12.90 -9.83
CA THR A 109 -11.45 13.31 -11.10
C THR A 109 -12.02 14.64 -11.61
N ASN A 110 -11.26 15.36 -12.45
CA ASN A 110 -11.77 16.52 -13.16
C ASN A 110 -12.65 16.07 -14.34
N LEU A 111 -13.92 16.49 -14.34
CA LEU A 111 -14.90 16.02 -15.31
C LEU A 111 -14.56 16.44 -16.74
N LYS A 112 -14.09 17.68 -16.92
CA LYS A 112 -13.71 18.22 -18.23
C LYS A 112 -12.50 17.49 -18.80
N GLU A 113 -11.44 17.31 -18.01
CA GLU A 113 -10.26 16.55 -18.46
C GLU A 113 -10.62 15.10 -18.79
N ALA A 114 -11.47 14.47 -17.97
CA ALA A 114 -11.96 13.12 -18.21
C ALA A 114 -12.75 13.01 -19.52
N TYR A 115 -13.54 14.03 -19.84
CA TYR A 115 -14.27 14.09 -21.12
C TYR A 115 -13.31 14.30 -22.31
N GLU A 116 -12.44 15.30 -22.26
CA GLU A 116 -11.52 15.65 -23.35
C GLU A 116 -10.52 14.53 -23.66
N THR A 117 -10.09 13.79 -22.63
CA THR A 117 -9.14 12.66 -22.77
C THR A 117 -9.82 11.31 -22.99
N GLN A 118 -11.14 11.28 -23.19
CA GLN A 118 -11.92 10.05 -23.37
C GLN A 118 -11.73 9.03 -22.24
N GLY A 119 -11.68 9.50 -20.99
CA GLY A 119 -11.52 8.68 -19.79
C GLY A 119 -10.08 8.37 -19.39
N LYS A 120 -9.08 8.76 -20.18
CA LYS A 120 -7.66 8.48 -19.85
C LYS A 120 -7.16 9.25 -18.61
N SER A 121 -7.65 10.45 -18.35
CA SER A 121 -7.32 11.15 -17.09
C SER A 121 -7.91 10.46 -15.86
N LEU A 122 -9.14 9.92 -15.96
CA LEU A 122 -9.75 9.15 -14.88
C LEU A 122 -8.91 7.90 -14.54
N ALA A 123 -8.36 7.20 -15.53
CA ALA A 123 -7.46 6.07 -15.29
C ALA A 123 -6.20 6.48 -14.51
N ARG A 124 -5.60 7.62 -14.87
CA ARG A 124 -4.43 8.19 -14.16
C ARG A 124 -4.78 8.63 -12.74
N ASP A 125 -5.93 9.27 -12.56
CA ASP A 125 -6.42 9.65 -11.23
C ASP A 125 -6.72 8.41 -10.38
N PHE A 126 -7.29 7.38 -10.98
CA PHE A 126 -7.53 6.09 -10.35
C PHE A 126 -6.23 5.49 -9.84
N GLU A 127 -5.23 5.28 -10.72
CA GLU A 127 -3.89 4.79 -10.36
C GLU A 127 -3.30 5.53 -9.16
N LYS A 128 -3.31 6.87 -9.20
CA LYS A 128 -2.75 7.71 -8.15
C LYS A 128 -3.51 7.60 -6.84
N ASN A 129 -4.84 7.69 -6.87
CA ASN A 129 -5.66 7.68 -5.65
C ASN A 129 -5.64 6.31 -4.97
N ILE A 130 -5.71 5.22 -5.74
CA ILE A 130 -5.61 3.85 -5.21
C ILE A 130 -4.24 3.63 -4.57
N THR A 131 -3.17 4.01 -5.27
CA THR A 131 -1.80 3.87 -4.74
C THR A 131 -1.64 4.62 -3.42
N LEU A 132 -2.12 5.86 -3.34
CA LEU A 132 -2.05 6.67 -2.12
C LEU A 132 -2.89 6.08 -0.98
N ALA A 133 -4.09 5.58 -1.28
CA ALA A 133 -4.97 4.98 -0.27
C ALA A 133 -4.34 3.73 0.36
N ILE A 134 -3.78 2.84 -0.47
CA ILE A 134 -3.16 1.59 -0.01
C ILE A 134 -1.85 1.87 0.74
N ILE A 135 -1.06 2.85 0.30
CA ILE A 135 0.13 3.29 1.04
C ILE A 135 -0.26 3.80 2.42
N ASP A 136 -1.27 4.67 2.54
CA ASP A 136 -1.68 5.22 3.84
C ASP A 136 -2.20 4.12 4.80
N GLU A 137 -2.95 3.15 4.29
CA GLU A 137 -3.43 2.00 5.06
C GLU A 137 -2.25 1.18 5.62
N ASN A 138 -1.33 0.77 4.75
CA ASN A 138 -0.19 -0.07 5.15
C ASN A 138 0.84 0.69 6.00
N TRP A 139 0.99 2.01 5.79
CA TRP A 139 1.93 2.83 6.55
C TRP A 139 1.53 2.91 8.03
N LYS A 140 0.23 3.02 8.32
CA LYS A 140 -0.28 2.99 9.71
C LYS A 140 0.08 1.68 10.42
N ASP A 141 -0.05 0.56 9.72
CA ASP A 141 0.31 -0.74 10.28
C ASP A 141 1.82 -0.91 10.43
N HIS A 142 2.61 -0.38 9.49
CA HIS A 142 4.07 -0.36 9.62
C HIS A 142 4.52 0.44 10.84
N LEU A 143 3.96 1.63 11.08
CA LEU A 143 4.28 2.44 12.26
C LEU A 143 3.97 1.71 13.56
N ARG A 144 2.84 0.99 13.65
CA ARG A 144 2.53 0.15 14.82
C ARG A 144 3.58 -0.94 15.05
N LYS A 145 3.97 -1.66 13.98
CA LYS A 145 5.01 -2.69 14.06
C LYS A 145 6.37 -2.11 14.47
N MET A 146 6.68 -0.89 14.05
CA MET A 146 7.90 -0.18 14.41
C MET A 146 7.92 0.22 15.90
N ASP A 147 6.78 0.63 16.45
CA ASP A 147 6.65 0.90 17.88
C ASP A 147 6.79 -0.39 18.72
N ASP A 148 6.16 -1.49 18.28
CA ASP A 148 6.31 -2.81 18.92
C ASP A 148 7.78 -3.29 18.90
N LEU A 149 8.43 -3.17 17.74
CA LEU A 149 9.85 -3.51 17.57
C LEU A 149 10.73 -2.71 18.53
N LYS A 150 10.47 -1.40 18.65
CA LYS A 150 11.22 -0.53 19.57
C LYS A 150 11.11 -1.00 21.02
N HIS A 151 9.92 -1.41 21.47
CA HIS A 151 9.72 -1.95 22.80
C HIS A 151 10.40 -3.31 23.00
N SER A 152 10.32 -4.20 22.00
CA SER A 152 10.96 -5.52 22.03
C SER A 152 12.49 -5.41 22.16
N VAL A 153 13.11 -4.58 21.33
CA VAL A 153 14.57 -4.40 21.32
C VAL A 153 15.09 -3.76 22.61
N GLN A 154 14.32 -2.86 23.21
CA GLN A 154 14.66 -2.30 24.53
C GLN A 154 14.69 -3.38 25.62
N ASN A 155 13.77 -4.34 25.56
CA ASN A 155 13.71 -5.46 26.51
C ASN A 155 14.80 -6.53 26.22
N ALA A 156 15.22 -6.66 24.96
CA ALA A 156 16.21 -7.65 24.51
C ALA A 156 17.69 -7.25 24.72
N SER A 157 17.97 -6.11 25.36
CA SER A 157 19.34 -5.61 25.64
C SER A 157 20.22 -6.54 26.49
N TYR A 158 19.73 -7.70 26.92
CA TYR A 158 20.43 -8.68 27.76
C TYR A 158 21.40 -9.61 26.99
N GLU A 159 21.41 -9.61 25.65
CA GLU A 159 22.27 -10.51 24.83
C GLU A 159 23.65 -9.95 24.43
N GLN A 160 24.10 -8.81 24.99
CA GLN A 160 25.37 -8.14 24.64
C GLN A 160 25.50 -7.69 23.16
N LYS A 161 24.42 -7.72 22.37
CA LYS A 161 24.35 -7.12 21.04
C LYS A 161 23.92 -5.65 21.16
N ASP A 162 24.38 -4.80 20.23
CA ASP A 162 23.98 -3.39 20.18
C ASP A 162 22.47 -3.28 19.82
N PRO A 163 21.60 -2.82 20.74
CA PRO A 163 20.17 -2.70 20.48
C PRO A 163 19.86 -1.76 19.31
N LEU A 164 20.68 -0.72 19.11
CA LEU A 164 20.49 0.19 17.98
C LEU A 164 20.73 -0.50 16.65
N LEU A 165 21.70 -1.42 16.61
CA LEU A 165 22.03 -2.19 15.41
C LEU A 165 20.89 -3.17 15.08
N ILE A 166 20.39 -3.90 16.08
CA ILE A 166 19.26 -4.82 15.92
C ILE A 166 18.04 -4.07 15.40
N TYR A 167 17.67 -2.97 16.06
CA TYR A 167 16.52 -2.16 15.65
C TYR A 167 16.63 -1.73 14.18
N LYS A 168 17.81 -1.27 13.73
CA LYS A 168 18.01 -0.84 12.34
C LYS A 168 17.84 -1.99 11.34
N PHE A 169 18.40 -3.16 11.63
CA PHE A 169 18.28 -4.32 10.74
C PHE A 169 16.83 -4.81 10.68
N GLU A 170 16.19 -5.03 11.82
CA GLU A 170 14.81 -5.54 11.87
C GLU A 170 13.82 -4.52 11.29
N ALA A 171 14.00 -3.23 11.55
CA ALA A 171 13.17 -2.17 10.96
C ALA A 171 13.27 -2.15 9.43
N PHE A 172 14.47 -2.36 8.89
CA PHE A 172 14.67 -2.40 7.45
C PHE A 172 13.99 -3.62 6.81
N GLU A 173 14.06 -4.79 7.45
CA GLU A 173 13.35 -5.98 6.98
C GLU A 173 11.82 -5.78 7.04
N LEU A 174 11.29 -5.19 8.13
CA LEU A 174 9.88 -4.81 8.21
C LEU A 174 9.47 -3.84 7.11
N PHE A 175 10.34 -2.90 6.76
CA PHE A 175 10.09 -1.96 5.67
C PHE A 175 10.03 -2.67 4.32
N LYS A 176 10.97 -3.56 3.99
CA LYS A 176 10.94 -4.34 2.75
C LYS A 176 9.66 -5.14 2.60
N VAL A 177 9.27 -5.87 3.65
CA VAL A 177 8.02 -6.65 3.67
C VAL A 177 6.81 -5.74 3.45
N THR A 178 6.82 -4.54 4.02
CA THR A 178 5.73 -3.57 3.83
C THR A 178 5.68 -3.06 2.39
N ILE A 179 6.83 -2.77 1.76
CA ILE A 179 6.87 -2.32 0.36
C ILE A 179 6.38 -3.41 -0.59
N ASP A 180 6.84 -4.65 -0.42
CA ASP A 180 6.36 -5.78 -1.25
C ASP A 180 4.84 -5.98 -1.10
N LYS A 181 4.33 -5.93 0.14
CA LYS A 181 2.89 -6.00 0.43
C LYS A 181 2.12 -4.86 -0.24
N VAL A 182 2.59 -3.62 -0.14
CA VAL A 182 1.97 -2.46 -0.79
C VAL A 182 1.94 -2.62 -2.30
N ASN A 183 3.06 -3.01 -2.92
CA ASN A 183 3.13 -3.20 -4.36
C ASN A 183 2.12 -4.26 -4.82
N ARG A 184 2.06 -5.41 -4.15
CA ARG A 184 1.11 -6.50 -4.46
C ARG A 184 -0.34 -6.07 -4.28
N GLU A 185 -0.67 -5.36 -3.20
CA GLU A 185 -2.03 -4.85 -2.94
C GLU A 185 -2.45 -3.80 -3.97
N VAL A 186 -1.57 -2.84 -4.30
CA VAL A 186 -1.82 -1.82 -5.33
C VAL A 186 -2.08 -2.48 -6.67
N LEU A 187 -1.18 -3.35 -7.13
CA LEU A 187 -1.33 -4.02 -8.41
C LEU A 187 -2.58 -4.88 -8.45
N SER A 188 -2.83 -5.70 -7.41
CA SER A 188 -4.06 -6.51 -7.34
C SER A 188 -5.31 -5.65 -7.50
N PHE A 189 -5.38 -4.50 -6.83
CA PHE A 189 -6.51 -3.58 -6.98
C PHE A 189 -6.57 -2.98 -8.38
N LEU A 190 -5.45 -2.57 -8.97
CA LEU A 190 -5.45 -1.98 -10.31
C LEU A 190 -5.85 -2.99 -11.40
N PHE A 191 -5.43 -4.25 -11.27
CA PHE A 191 -5.79 -5.34 -12.19
C PHE A 191 -7.23 -5.82 -12.01
N LYS A 192 -7.76 -5.89 -10.78
CA LYS A 192 -9.14 -6.34 -10.54
C LYS A 192 -10.16 -5.21 -10.50
N GLY A 193 -9.69 -3.98 -10.34
CA GLY A 193 -10.52 -2.81 -10.19
C GLY A 193 -11.37 -2.62 -11.43
N GLU A 194 -12.67 -2.71 -11.23
CA GLU A 194 -13.68 -2.46 -12.24
C GLU A 194 -14.43 -1.16 -11.92
N LEU A 195 -14.86 -0.50 -12.98
CA LEU A 195 -15.78 0.62 -12.91
C LEU A 195 -17.19 0.04 -12.77
N PRO A 196 -18.02 0.53 -11.83
CA PRO A 196 -19.36 0.04 -11.63
C PRO A 196 -20.14 0.18 -12.94
N ASN A 197 -20.59 -0.96 -13.48
CA ASN A 197 -21.40 -1.00 -14.69
C ASN A 197 -22.73 -0.24 -14.45
N ARG A 198 -23.34 0.25 -15.53
CA ARG A 198 -24.47 1.21 -15.57
C ARG A 198 -25.63 0.97 -14.60
N GLU A 199 -25.81 -0.23 -14.06
CA GLU A 199 -26.90 -0.57 -13.14
C GLU A 199 -26.63 -0.19 -11.67
N GLN A 200 -25.39 0.17 -11.29
CA GLN A 200 -25.02 0.45 -9.88
C GLN A 200 -24.51 1.87 -9.62
N THR A 201 -24.59 2.77 -10.60
CA THR A 201 -23.89 4.05 -10.55
C THR A 201 -24.68 5.13 -9.79
N GLN A 202 -24.33 5.42 -8.54
CA GLN A 202 -24.57 6.71 -7.90
C GLN A 202 -23.30 7.57 -7.99
N ILE A 203 -23.06 8.19 -9.15
CA ILE A 203 -22.04 9.26 -9.25
C ILE A 203 -22.52 10.41 -8.37
N SER A 204 -21.71 10.77 -7.39
CA SER A 204 -22.00 11.84 -6.44
C SER A 204 -20.97 12.95 -6.59
N GLU A 205 -21.37 14.17 -6.27
CA GLU A 205 -20.49 15.33 -6.23
C GLU A 205 -19.30 15.09 -5.27
N ALA A 206 -18.10 15.46 -5.71
CA ALA A 206 -16.91 15.41 -4.87
C ALA A 206 -16.97 16.49 -3.80
N ARG A 207 -17.52 16.14 -2.62
CA ARG A 207 -17.38 16.99 -1.44
C ARG A 207 -15.90 17.06 -1.07
N GLU A 208 -15.37 18.26 -0.92
CA GLU A 208 -14.03 18.45 -0.37
C GLU A 208 -13.96 17.80 1.00
N GLN A 209 -13.26 16.66 1.09
CA GLN A 209 -12.89 16.10 2.38
C GLN A 209 -11.90 17.07 3.02
N LYS A 210 -12.42 17.89 3.93
CA LYS A 210 -11.62 18.73 4.82
C LYS A 210 -10.67 17.78 5.55
N ARG A 211 -9.40 17.74 5.15
CA ARG A 211 -8.37 16.93 5.81
C ARG A 211 -8.43 17.26 7.30
N GLU A 212 -8.96 16.35 8.11
CA GLU A 212 -8.80 16.44 9.55
C GLU A 212 -7.31 16.46 9.81
N LYS A 213 -6.83 17.51 10.48
CA LYS A 213 -5.46 17.55 10.97
C LYS A 213 -5.35 16.39 11.96
N LEU A 214 -4.72 15.30 11.52
CA LEU A 214 -4.28 14.21 12.39
C LEU A 214 -3.41 14.86 13.47
N ASN A 215 -3.99 15.04 14.66
CA ASN A 215 -3.26 15.42 15.85
C ASN A 215 -2.48 14.17 16.27
N LEU A 216 -1.27 14.02 15.74
CA LEU A 216 -0.29 13.05 16.23
C LEU A 216 0.23 13.58 17.58
N GLN A 217 -0.62 13.57 18.62
CA GLN A 217 -0.12 13.61 19.98
C GLN A 217 0.47 12.24 20.25
N LYS A 218 1.81 12.20 20.24
CA LYS A 218 2.56 11.10 20.80
C LYS A 218 2.21 11.09 22.29
N ASP A 219 1.35 10.17 22.71
CA ASP A 219 1.19 9.88 24.12
C ASP A 219 2.57 9.46 24.62
N GLU A 220 3.24 10.37 25.33
CA GLU A 220 4.43 10.03 26.09
C GLU A 220 3.95 9.05 27.16
N VAL A 221 4.06 7.76 26.85
CA VAL A 221 3.98 6.71 27.85
C VAL A 221 5.07 7.05 28.86
N GLN A 222 4.65 7.64 29.99
CA GLN A 222 5.53 7.99 31.09
C GLN A 222 6.30 6.72 31.48
N ASN A 223 7.61 6.74 31.25
CA ASN A 223 8.50 5.67 31.68
C ASN A 223 8.36 5.54 33.20
N SER A 224 7.69 4.48 33.67
CA SER A 224 7.52 4.16 35.10
C SER A 224 8.87 4.09 35.83
N THR A 225 9.95 3.77 35.10
CA THR A 225 11.33 3.81 35.56
C THR A 225 11.80 5.23 35.94
N GLN A 226 11.40 6.28 35.22
CA GLN A 226 11.76 7.66 35.55
C GLN A 226 11.02 8.16 36.81
N GLN A 227 9.77 7.74 37.03
CA GLN A 227 9.04 8.02 38.27
C GLN A 227 9.64 7.30 39.48
N ALA A 228 10.09 6.05 39.34
CA ALA A 228 10.77 5.33 40.41
C ALA A 228 12.12 5.97 40.80
N ILE A 229 12.87 6.51 39.82
CA ILE A 229 14.13 7.22 40.06
C ILE A 229 13.89 8.61 40.70
N ALA A 230 12.79 9.29 40.34
CA ALA A 230 12.42 10.56 40.97
C ALA A 230 11.99 10.37 42.44
N ASN A 231 11.19 9.34 42.74
CA ASN A 231 10.73 9.05 44.10
C ASN A 231 11.86 8.57 45.02
N SER A 232 12.82 7.80 44.50
CA SER A 232 13.98 7.37 45.30
C SER A 232 14.94 8.51 45.67
N ARG A 233 15.04 9.56 44.84
CA ARG A 233 15.82 10.77 45.16
C ARG A 233 15.19 11.64 46.25
N GLN A 234 13.85 11.64 46.39
CA GLN A 234 13.18 12.40 47.46
C GLN A 234 13.29 11.73 48.83
N GLN A 235 13.47 10.41 48.90
CA GLN A 235 13.56 9.69 50.18
C GLN A 235 14.94 9.77 50.87
N GLN A 236 15.98 10.26 50.20
CA GLN A 236 17.34 10.39 50.78
C GLN A 236 17.59 11.73 51.51
N GLN A 237 16.61 12.64 51.55
CA GLN A 237 16.74 13.95 52.21
C GLN A 237 16.06 14.02 53.60
N ALA A 238 16.03 12.93 54.37
CA ALA A 238 15.67 13.02 55.78
C ALA A 238 16.93 13.38 56.61
N PRO A 239 16.97 14.53 57.30
CA PRO A 239 18.11 14.89 58.13
C PRO A 239 18.17 13.98 59.37
N VAL A 240 19.34 13.40 59.64
CA VAL A 240 19.59 12.60 60.84
C VAL A 240 19.77 13.56 62.02
N GLU A 241 18.78 13.67 62.90
CA GLU A 241 18.94 14.40 64.15
C GLU A 241 19.83 13.63 65.12
N THR A 242 21.05 14.11 65.33
CA THR A 242 21.94 13.61 66.38
C THR A 242 21.60 14.32 67.68
N ILE A 243 20.96 13.59 68.61
CA ILE A 243 20.76 14.05 69.98
C ILE A 243 22.06 13.80 70.77
N VAL A 244 22.67 14.86 71.30
CA VAL A 244 23.75 14.74 72.30
C VAL A 244 23.24 15.30 73.63
N ARG A 245 23.50 14.53 74.69
CA ARG A 245 23.07 14.75 76.08
C ARG A 245 23.92 15.79 76.79
#